data_AF-A0A699ZPC6-F1
#
_entry.id   AF-A0A699ZPC6-F1
#
_cell.length_a   1.000
_cell.length_b   1.000
_cell.length_c   1.000
_cell.angle_alpha   90.00
_cell.angle_beta   90.00
_cell.angle_gamma   90.00
#
_symmetry.space_group_name_H-M   'P 1'
#
loop_
_entity.id
_entity.type
_entity.pdbx_description
1 polymer ?
#
loop_
_entity_poly.entity_id
_entity_poly.type
_entity_poly.pdbx_seq_one_letter_code
_entity_poly.pdbx_strand_id
1 'polypeptide(L)'
;MMVPLLVSHMHTHQWWMGLLNAFSGGVFLAAGLMHLIPHCQEAQQAVDLSRWGLPAEYPLYLLLVSLGYLLVLMVERVVFEVKTPVLLGGKDAHLAHPAPTFRPLAGLTLLTGMTVHTALECLALGIITNHASFMALLVAIASHKAISALALSARFVREGASTHQVLAYVGPFCLVPPLSIAFGMWAGQLAPGVHLVLSCFAAGTFLYVGCSE
;
A
#
# COMPACT_ATOMS: atom_id res chain seq x y z
N MET A 1 5.44 12.35 11.84
CA MET A 1 5.58 13.65 11.12
C MET A 1 7.03 14.20 11.06
N MET A 2 8.04 13.65 11.75
CA MET A 2 9.44 14.13 11.66
C MET A 2 10.24 13.60 10.46
N VAL A 3 9.70 12.59 9.79
CA VAL A 3 10.35 11.88 8.68
C VAL A 3 10.74 12.79 7.49
N PRO A 4 9.89 13.72 7.02
CA PRO A 4 10.24 14.54 5.85
C PRO A 4 11.42 15.51 6.08
N LEU A 5 11.60 16.00 7.31
CA LEU A 5 12.67 16.96 7.67
C LEU A 5 14.06 16.30 7.74
N LEU A 6 14.12 15.02 8.13
CA LEU A 6 15.37 14.26 8.14
C LEU A 6 15.86 13.95 6.72
N VAL A 7 14.93 13.74 5.78
CA VAL A 7 15.25 13.38 4.38
C VAL A 7 15.67 14.61 3.56
N SER A 8 15.12 15.80 3.83
CA SER A 8 15.50 17.03 3.09
C SER A 8 16.93 17.49 3.32
N HIS A 9 17.62 17.00 4.37
CA HIS A 9 19.04 17.24 4.60
C HIS A 9 19.96 16.26 3.84
N MET A 10 19.42 15.21 3.20
CA MET A 10 20.19 14.15 2.56
C MET A 10 20.14 14.24 1.03
N HIS A 11 20.66 15.34 0.46
CA HIS A 11 20.73 15.51 -1.00
C HIS A 11 21.90 14.77 -1.67
N THR A 12 22.78 14.11 -0.92
CA THR A 12 24.16 13.97 -1.40
C THR A 12 24.53 12.66 -2.08
N HIS A 13 23.76 11.56 -2.04
CA HIS A 13 24.18 10.32 -2.72
C HIS A 13 23.03 9.41 -3.20
N GLN A 14 22.93 9.23 -4.53
CA GLN A 14 21.95 8.36 -5.22
C GLN A 14 22.00 6.89 -4.78
N TRP A 15 23.16 6.38 -4.34
CA TRP A 15 23.34 4.98 -3.94
C TRP A 15 22.59 4.62 -2.65
N TRP A 16 22.57 5.50 -1.65
CA TRP A 16 21.81 5.30 -0.41
C TRP A 16 20.31 5.23 -0.66
N MET A 17 19.81 6.04 -1.60
CA MET A 17 18.39 6.04 -1.95
C MET A 17 17.96 4.76 -2.68
N GLY A 18 18.83 4.20 -3.52
CA GLY A 18 18.61 2.87 -4.12
C GLY A 18 18.58 1.76 -3.06
N LEU A 19 19.47 1.83 -2.06
CA LEU A 19 19.50 0.87 -0.96
C LEU A 19 18.23 0.94 -0.10
N LEU A 20 17.73 2.14 0.20
CA LEU A 20 16.48 2.32 0.97
C LEU A 20 15.26 1.77 0.24
N ASN A 21 15.23 1.91 -1.08
CA ASN A 21 14.15 1.40 -1.93
C ASN A 21 14.14 -0.14 -1.93
N ALA A 22 15.30 -0.76 -2.18
CA ALA A 22 15.45 -2.21 -2.11
C ALA A 22 15.16 -2.77 -0.71
N PHE A 23 15.58 -2.05 0.35
CA PHE A 23 15.26 -2.41 1.73
C PHE A 23 13.76 -2.33 2.00
N SER A 24 13.08 -1.27 1.54
CA SER A 24 11.63 -1.12 1.70
C SER A 24 10.86 -2.23 0.97
N GLY A 25 11.22 -2.53 -0.28
CA GLY A 25 10.64 -3.65 -1.03
C GLY A 25 10.81 -4.97 -0.29
N GLY A 26 12.01 -5.23 0.24
CA GLY A 26 12.30 -6.41 1.06
C GLY A 26 11.46 -6.49 2.35
N VAL A 27 11.27 -5.38 3.07
CA VAL A 27 10.41 -5.32 4.27
C VAL A 27 8.96 -5.61 3.92
N PHE A 28 8.44 -5.02 2.83
CA PHE A 28 7.07 -5.26 2.39
C PHE A 28 6.86 -6.70 1.94
N LEU A 29 7.79 -7.27 1.18
CA LEU A 29 7.72 -8.67 0.78
C LEU A 29 7.76 -9.59 2.02
N ALA A 30 8.68 -9.33 2.95
CA ALA A 30 8.81 -10.14 4.17
C ALA A 30 7.55 -10.07 5.04
N ALA A 31 7.00 -8.87 5.30
CA ALA A 31 5.78 -8.72 6.07
C ALA A 31 4.56 -9.30 5.33
N GLY A 32 4.49 -9.17 4.00
CA GLY A 32 3.46 -9.81 3.18
C GLY A 32 3.47 -11.34 3.34
N LEU A 33 4.64 -11.95 3.21
CA LEU A 33 4.80 -13.41 3.27
C LEU A 33 4.69 -13.97 4.69
N MET A 34 5.30 -13.31 5.68
CA MET A 34 5.42 -13.86 7.05
C MET A 34 4.29 -13.44 7.98
N HIS A 35 3.56 -12.36 7.67
CA HIS A 35 2.51 -11.85 8.53
C HIS A 35 1.14 -11.85 7.83
N LEU A 36 1.05 -11.24 6.65
CA LEU A 36 -0.26 -11.07 5.99
C LEU A 36 -0.81 -12.38 5.42
N ILE A 37 0.01 -13.20 4.77
CA ILE A 37 -0.45 -14.49 4.23
C ILE A 37 -0.94 -15.44 5.34
N PRO A 38 -0.18 -15.68 6.43
CA PRO A 38 -0.68 -16.49 7.55
C PRO A 38 -1.96 -15.91 8.17
N HIS A 39 -2.06 -14.59 8.30
CA HIS A 39 -3.27 -13.96 8.81
C HIS A 39 -4.48 -14.18 7.89
N CYS A 40 -4.29 -14.17 6.57
CA CYS A 40 -5.34 -14.52 5.62
C CYS A 40 -5.77 -16.00 5.74
N GLN A 41 -4.82 -16.89 6.00
CA GLN A 41 -5.10 -18.30 6.27
C GLN A 41 -5.93 -18.47 7.55
N GLU A 42 -5.57 -17.77 8.63
CA GLU A 42 -6.35 -17.75 9.88
C GLU A 42 -7.76 -17.19 9.66
N ALA A 43 -7.90 -16.11 8.89
CA ALA A 43 -9.20 -15.54 8.54
C ALA A 43 -10.08 -16.52 7.75
N GLN A 44 -9.49 -17.39 6.91
CA GLN A 44 -10.23 -18.41 6.18
C GLN A 44 -10.77 -19.50 7.11
N GLN A 45 -10.09 -19.82 8.22
CA GLN A 45 -10.55 -20.84 9.16
C GLN A 45 -11.89 -20.47 9.83
N ALA A 46 -12.23 -19.17 9.84
CA ALA A 46 -13.53 -18.68 10.31
C ALA A 46 -14.66 -18.79 9.27
N VAL A 47 -14.37 -19.26 8.04
CA VAL A 47 -15.33 -19.34 6.92
C VAL A 47 -15.59 -20.80 6.55
N ASP A 48 -16.86 -21.19 6.53
CA ASP A 48 -17.30 -22.49 6.07
C ASP A 48 -17.35 -22.56 4.53
N LEU A 49 -16.32 -23.15 3.93
CA LEU A 49 -16.16 -23.33 2.48
C LEU A 49 -17.20 -24.27 1.86
N SER A 50 -17.78 -25.18 2.65
CA SER A 50 -18.76 -26.16 2.15
C SER A 50 -20.03 -25.48 1.60
N ARG A 51 -20.37 -24.29 2.11
CA ARG A 51 -21.48 -23.45 1.61
C ARG A 51 -21.33 -23.06 0.15
N TRP A 52 -20.11 -23.06 -0.36
CA TRP A 52 -19.77 -22.71 -1.74
C TRP A 52 -19.43 -23.94 -2.59
N GLY A 53 -19.64 -25.15 -2.06
CA GLY A 53 -19.29 -26.40 -2.74
C GLY A 53 -17.78 -26.62 -2.89
N LEU A 54 -16.96 -25.91 -2.12
CA LEU A 54 -15.51 -26.01 -2.18
C LEU A 54 -14.98 -27.07 -1.20
N PRO A 55 -13.89 -27.78 -1.53
CA PRO A 55 -13.19 -28.65 -0.58
C PRO A 55 -12.73 -27.87 0.65
N ALA A 56 -12.74 -28.51 1.83
CA ALA A 56 -12.32 -27.87 3.08
C ALA A 56 -10.86 -27.38 3.06
N GLU A 57 -10.00 -28.04 2.29
CA GLU A 57 -8.58 -27.70 2.14
C GLU A 57 -8.30 -26.73 0.98
N TYR A 58 -9.35 -26.22 0.30
CA TYR A 58 -9.17 -25.32 -0.82
C TYR A 58 -8.55 -23.99 -0.37
N PRO A 59 -7.40 -23.56 -0.92
CA PRO A 59 -6.70 -22.34 -0.48
C PRO A 59 -7.34 -21.07 -1.08
N LEU A 60 -8.60 -20.79 -0.72
CA LEU A 60 -9.34 -19.62 -1.18
C LEU A 60 -8.61 -18.31 -0.83
N TYR A 61 -7.94 -18.24 0.31
CA TYR A 61 -7.17 -17.09 0.75
C TYR A 61 -6.06 -16.74 -0.26
N LEU A 62 -5.31 -17.72 -0.80
CA LEU A 62 -4.28 -17.46 -1.82
C LEU A 62 -4.88 -16.97 -3.13
N LEU A 63 -6.05 -17.47 -3.50
CA LEU A 63 -6.79 -16.97 -4.67
C LEU A 63 -7.17 -15.50 -4.45
N LEU A 64 -7.74 -15.15 -3.30
CA LEU A 64 -8.14 -13.78 -2.98
C LEU A 64 -6.94 -12.84 -2.87
N VAL A 65 -5.81 -13.30 -2.32
CA VAL A 65 -4.54 -12.55 -2.30
C VAL A 65 -4.06 -12.27 -3.73
N SER A 66 -4.10 -13.30 -4.60
CA SER A 66 -3.74 -13.16 -6.01
C SER A 66 -4.67 -12.19 -6.74
N LEU A 67 -5.97 -12.22 -6.46
CA LEU A 67 -6.94 -11.28 -7.01
C LEU A 67 -6.69 -9.85 -6.51
N GLY A 68 -6.34 -9.67 -5.24
CA GLY A 68 -5.94 -8.37 -4.68
C GLY A 68 -4.70 -7.80 -5.37
N TYR A 69 -3.69 -8.63 -5.62
CA TYR A 69 -2.50 -8.25 -6.39
C TYR A 69 -2.87 -7.83 -7.82
N LEU A 70 -3.65 -8.65 -8.53
CA LEU A 70 -4.07 -8.37 -9.91
C LEU A 70 -4.95 -7.13 -10.01
N LEU A 71 -5.79 -6.85 -9.00
CA LEU A 71 -6.61 -5.64 -8.96
C LEU A 71 -5.74 -4.39 -8.97
N VAL A 72 -4.70 -4.32 -8.13
CA VAL A 72 -3.81 -3.15 -8.10
C VAL A 72 -3.02 -3.06 -9.40
N LEU A 73 -2.54 -4.19 -9.93
CA LEU A 73 -1.87 -4.24 -11.22
C LEU A 73 -2.77 -3.71 -12.35
N MET A 74 -4.05 -4.10 -12.37
CA MET A 74 -5.01 -3.62 -13.35
C MET A 74 -5.28 -2.12 -13.20
N VAL A 75 -5.45 -1.63 -11.96
CA VAL A 75 -5.61 -0.20 -11.70
C VAL A 75 -4.37 0.57 -12.16
N GLU A 76 -3.17 0.08 -11.88
CA GLU A 76 -1.94 0.74 -12.32
C GLU A 76 -1.86 0.81 -13.86
N ARG A 77 -2.10 -0.31 -14.54
CA ARG A 77 -2.05 -0.37 -16.00
C ARG A 77 -3.12 0.52 -16.65
N VAL A 78 -4.35 0.48 -16.16
CA VAL A 78 -5.45 1.30 -16.71
C VAL A 78 -5.25 2.78 -16.45
N VAL A 79 -4.80 3.17 -15.25
CA VAL A 79 -4.66 4.58 -14.87
C VAL A 79 -3.42 5.23 -15.48
N PHE A 80 -2.30 4.51 -15.59
CA PHE A 80 -1.02 5.09 -15.95
C PHE A 80 -0.55 4.80 -17.38
N GLU A 81 -1.06 3.75 -18.05
CA GLU A 81 -0.70 3.42 -19.45
C GLU A 81 -1.53 4.23 -20.47
N VAL A 82 -2.74 4.68 -20.11
CA VAL A 82 -3.58 5.52 -20.98
C VAL A 82 -3.02 6.95 -21.11
N LYS A 83 -2.14 7.40 -20.22
CA LYS A 83 -1.67 8.79 -20.16
C LYS A 83 -0.35 9.07 -20.89
N THR A 84 0.27 8.07 -21.54
CA THR A 84 1.58 8.21 -22.18
C THR A 84 1.63 8.35 -23.72
N PRO A 85 0.62 8.05 -24.57
CA PRO A 85 0.82 8.21 -26.01
C PRO A 85 0.49 9.62 -26.56
N VAL A 86 -0.16 10.51 -25.81
CA VAL A 86 -0.64 11.82 -26.34
C VAL A 86 0.20 13.03 -25.89
N LEU A 87 0.99 12.95 -24.82
CA LEU A 87 1.77 14.10 -24.31
C LEU A 87 3.19 14.24 -24.90
N LEU A 88 3.67 13.26 -25.67
CA LEU A 88 4.97 13.31 -26.37
C LEU A 88 4.80 13.22 -27.91
N GLY A 89 3.60 13.51 -28.41
CA GLY A 89 3.25 13.48 -29.84
C GLY A 89 3.00 14.87 -30.41
N GLY A 90 3.88 15.83 -30.15
CA GLY A 90 3.87 17.14 -30.80
C GLY A 90 5.29 17.51 -31.22
N LYS A 91 5.57 17.40 -32.52
CA LYS A 91 6.79 17.91 -33.15
C LYS A 91 6.97 19.38 -32.78
N ASP A 92 8.24 19.79 -32.61
CA ASP A 92 8.73 21.18 -32.46
C ASP A 92 9.09 21.62 -31.02
N ALA A 93 10.19 21.09 -30.47
CA ALA A 93 10.81 21.62 -29.26
C ALA A 93 12.35 21.58 -29.36
N HIS A 94 12.92 22.35 -30.30
CA HIS A 94 14.37 22.52 -30.43
C HIS A 94 14.92 23.77 -29.70
N LEU A 95 14.09 24.50 -28.93
CA LEU A 95 14.48 25.70 -28.19
C LEU A 95 13.67 25.85 -26.88
N ALA A 96 14.04 25.13 -25.83
CA ALA A 96 13.76 25.51 -24.44
C ALA A 96 14.46 24.53 -23.49
N HIS A 97 15.35 25.01 -22.63
CA HIS A 97 15.68 24.29 -21.40
C HIS A 97 14.42 24.27 -20.53
N PRO A 98 13.85 23.10 -20.16
CA PRO A 98 12.82 23.06 -19.14
C PRO A 98 13.50 22.92 -17.77
N ALA A 99 13.08 23.78 -16.84
CA ALA A 99 13.34 23.64 -15.40
C ALA A 99 13.01 22.22 -14.89
N PRO A 100 13.54 21.77 -13.73
CA PRO A 100 13.20 20.47 -13.17
C PRO A 100 11.71 20.43 -12.81
N THR A 101 10.86 20.01 -13.74
CA THR A 101 9.42 19.87 -13.50
C THR A 101 9.21 18.62 -12.66
N PHE A 102 8.75 18.80 -11.43
CA PHE A 102 8.26 17.72 -10.56
C PHE A 102 7.19 16.91 -11.30
N ARG A 103 7.44 15.63 -11.55
CA ARG A 103 6.52 14.69 -12.21
C ARG A 103 6.21 13.55 -11.25
N PRO A 104 5.15 13.65 -10.42
CA PRO A 104 4.93 12.73 -9.31
C PRO A 104 4.31 11.39 -9.71
N LEU A 105 4.55 10.90 -10.92
CA LEU A 105 3.79 9.78 -11.45
C LEU A 105 4.03 8.51 -10.63
N ALA A 106 5.30 8.20 -10.34
CA ALA A 106 5.63 7.02 -9.56
C ALA A 106 5.28 7.22 -8.07
N GLY A 107 5.51 8.41 -7.52
CA GLY A 107 5.10 8.77 -6.16
C GLY A 107 3.59 8.68 -5.94
N LEU A 108 2.77 9.09 -6.92
CA LEU A 108 1.31 8.97 -6.86
C LEU A 108 0.82 7.53 -7.03
N THR A 109 1.49 6.74 -7.86
CA THR A 109 1.20 5.31 -8.01
C THR A 109 1.40 4.59 -6.68
N LEU A 110 2.55 4.80 -6.06
CA LEU A 110 2.89 4.28 -4.74
C LEU A 110 1.93 4.79 -3.66
N LEU A 111 1.63 6.10 -3.63
CA LEU A 111 0.68 6.70 -2.69
C LEU A 111 -0.69 6.02 -2.80
N THR A 112 -1.17 5.79 -4.01
CA THR A 112 -2.48 5.19 -4.26
C THR A 112 -2.52 3.75 -3.78
N GLY A 113 -1.53 2.93 -4.17
CA GLY A 113 -1.41 1.54 -3.72
C GLY A 113 -1.36 1.42 -2.19
N MET A 114 -0.51 2.23 -1.55
CA MET A 114 -0.37 2.23 -0.09
C MET A 114 -1.61 2.75 0.63
N THR A 115 -2.33 3.71 0.04
CA THR A 115 -3.61 4.20 0.57
C THR A 115 -4.67 3.12 0.56
N VAL A 116 -4.82 2.40 -0.56
CA VAL A 116 -5.77 1.29 -0.68
C VAL A 116 -5.42 0.18 0.30
N HIS A 117 -4.15 -0.25 0.34
CA HIS A 117 -3.66 -1.24 1.29
C HIS A 117 -4.01 -0.86 2.73
N THR A 118 -3.61 0.34 3.15
CA THR A 118 -3.87 0.84 4.51
C THR A 118 -5.36 0.86 4.82
N ALA A 119 -6.20 1.30 3.88
CA ALA A 119 -7.64 1.38 4.09
C ALA A 119 -8.25 -0.02 4.31
N LEU A 120 -7.90 -0.99 3.46
CA LEU A 120 -8.42 -2.36 3.55
C LEU A 120 -7.97 -3.06 4.85
N GLU A 121 -6.69 -2.95 5.20
CA GLU A 121 -6.13 -3.58 6.40
C GLU A 121 -6.71 -2.97 7.68
N CYS A 122 -6.80 -1.64 7.74
CA CYS A 122 -7.34 -0.93 8.90
C CYS A 122 -8.87 -1.12 9.04
N LEU A 123 -9.58 -1.28 7.92
CA LEU A 123 -10.98 -1.66 7.92
C LEU A 123 -11.16 -3.09 8.47
N ALA A 124 -10.34 -4.03 8.00
CA ALA A 124 -10.34 -5.41 8.48
C ALA A 124 -10.05 -5.46 9.99
N LEU A 125 -9.05 -4.70 10.46
CA LEU A 125 -8.73 -4.56 11.89
C LEU A 125 -9.90 -4.00 12.69
N GLY A 126 -10.59 -2.97 12.18
CA GLY A 126 -11.73 -2.35 12.86
C GLY A 126 -12.93 -3.28 13.07
N ILE A 127 -13.06 -4.34 12.24
CA ILE A 127 -14.11 -5.36 12.34
C ILE A 127 -13.78 -6.42 13.42
N ILE A 128 -12.50 -6.57 13.80
CA ILE A 128 -12.08 -7.58 14.78
C ILE A 128 -12.62 -7.24 16.17
N THR A 129 -13.26 -8.22 16.78
CA THR A 129 -13.86 -8.09 18.12
C THR A 129 -12.95 -8.56 19.24
N ASN A 130 -11.99 -9.46 18.95
CA ASN A 130 -11.07 -9.98 19.94
C ASN A 130 -9.97 -8.94 20.26
N HIS A 131 -9.96 -8.43 21.49
CA HIS A 131 -8.98 -7.44 21.95
C HIS A 131 -7.51 -7.89 21.82
N ALA A 132 -7.21 -9.16 22.06
CA ALA A 132 -5.84 -9.66 21.97
C ALA A 132 -5.36 -9.68 20.51
N SER A 133 -6.18 -10.22 19.60
CA SER A 133 -5.90 -10.21 18.16
C SER A 133 -5.83 -8.79 17.61
N PHE A 134 -6.73 -7.90 18.05
CA PHE A 134 -6.73 -6.50 17.67
C PHE A 134 -5.42 -5.81 18.05
N MET A 135 -4.95 -5.96 19.29
CA MET A 135 -3.70 -5.32 19.74
C MET A 135 -2.47 -5.88 19.03
N ALA A 136 -2.42 -7.21 18.82
CA ALA A 136 -1.34 -7.84 18.08
C ALA A 136 -1.23 -7.31 16.65
N LEU A 137 -2.36 -7.24 15.94
CA LEU A 137 -2.41 -6.71 14.57
C LEU A 137 -2.16 -5.20 14.53
N LEU A 138 -2.68 -4.43 15.49
CA LEU A 138 -2.41 -2.99 15.56
C LEU A 138 -0.91 -2.70 15.68
N VAL A 139 -0.19 -3.43 16.53
CA VAL A 139 1.27 -3.29 16.68
C VAL A 139 2.00 -3.71 15.41
N ALA A 140 1.58 -4.82 14.79
CA ALA A 140 2.15 -5.29 13.54
C ALA A 140 1.98 -4.23 12.42
N ILE A 141 0.79 -3.64 12.30
CA ILE A 141 0.46 -2.57 11.36
C ILE A 141 1.30 -1.32 11.63
N ALA A 142 1.33 -0.88 12.89
CA ALA A 142 2.10 0.29 13.28
C ALA A 142 3.59 0.16 12.93
N SER A 143 4.16 -1.05 13.09
CA SER A 143 5.58 -1.30 12.83
C SER A 143 5.98 -1.08 11.36
N HIS A 144 5.16 -1.55 10.41
CA HIS A 144 5.47 -1.45 8.99
C HIS A 144 4.92 -0.17 8.35
N LYS A 145 4.00 0.54 9.02
CA LYS A 145 3.49 1.84 8.54
C LYS A 145 4.53 2.96 8.60
N ALA A 146 5.40 2.96 9.61
CA ALA A 146 6.47 3.94 9.71
C ALA A 146 7.44 3.82 8.52
N ILE A 147 7.79 2.59 8.17
CA ILE A 147 8.66 2.24 7.03
C ILE A 147 7.96 2.65 5.72
N SER A 148 6.66 2.41 5.62
CA SER A 148 5.85 2.82 4.47
C SER A 148 5.85 4.33 4.24
N ALA A 149 5.65 5.11 5.30
CA ALA A 149 5.67 6.57 5.21
C ALA A 149 7.06 7.12 4.84
N LEU A 150 8.13 6.45 5.31
CA LEU A 150 9.51 6.76 4.96
C LEU A 150 9.79 6.51 3.48
N ALA A 151 9.45 5.33 2.96
CA ALA A 151 9.63 4.97 1.55
C ALA A 151 8.88 5.93 0.62
N LEU A 152 7.61 6.20 0.93
CA LEU A 152 6.78 7.15 0.19
C LEU A 152 7.35 8.57 0.19
N SER A 153 7.81 9.05 1.35
CA SER A 153 8.44 10.38 1.47
C SER A 153 9.74 10.46 0.68
N ALA A 154 10.59 9.42 0.76
CA ALA A 154 11.83 9.34 -0.01
C ALA A 154 11.56 9.34 -1.52
N ARG A 155 10.50 8.66 -1.98
CA ARG A 155 10.10 8.64 -3.39
C ARG A 155 9.73 10.04 -3.90
N PHE A 156 8.89 10.77 -3.17
CA PHE A 156 8.51 12.12 -3.55
C PHE A 156 9.72 13.08 -3.56
N VAL A 157 10.62 12.99 -2.58
CA VAL A 157 11.84 13.82 -2.56
C VAL A 157 12.73 13.52 -3.78
N ARG A 158 12.85 12.25 -4.20
CA ARG A 158 13.60 11.85 -5.41
C ARG A 158 13.00 12.41 -6.70
N GLU A 159 11.67 12.54 -6.76
CA GLU A 159 10.98 13.15 -7.89
C GLU A 159 11.13 14.68 -7.93
N GLY A 160 11.76 15.28 -6.92
CA GLY A 160 11.98 16.72 -6.80
C GLY A 160 10.89 17.45 -6.00
N ALA A 161 10.11 16.72 -5.18
CA ALA A 161 9.12 17.36 -4.31
C ALA A 161 9.79 18.25 -3.26
N SER A 162 9.26 19.46 -3.12
CA SER A 162 9.49 20.30 -1.94
C SER A 162 8.87 19.67 -0.68
N THR A 163 9.39 20.05 0.50
CA THR A 163 8.85 19.58 1.79
C THR A 163 7.35 19.86 1.95
N HIS A 164 6.86 20.99 1.42
CA HIS A 164 5.43 21.31 1.42
C HIS A 164 4.61 20.35 0.56
N GLN A 165 5.11 19.95 -0.61
CA GLN A 165 4.44 18.97 -1.47
C GLN A 165 4.43 17.59 -0.81
N VAL A 166 5.55 17.15 -0.23
CA VAL A 166 5.60 15.89 0.54
C VAL A 166 4.57 15.92 1.66
N LEU A 167 4.50 17.01 2.42
CA LEU A 167 3.51 17.15 3.49
C LEU A 167 2.07 17.16 2.97
N ALA A 168 1.81 17.81 1.83
CA ALA A 168 0.48 17.86 1.22
C ALA A 168 0.01 16.48 0.71
N TYR A 169 0.91 15.66 0.17
CA TYR A 169 0.57 14.32 -0.34
C TYR A 169 0.58 13.24 0.77
N VAL A 170 1.56 13.26 1.67
CA VAL A 170 1.73 12.23 2.74
C VAL A 170 0.90 12.55 3.99
N GLY A 171 0.57 13.82 4.24
CA GLY A 171 -0.26 14.24 5.36
C GLY A 171 -1.63 13.54 5.39
N PRO A 172 -2.44 13.60 4.31
CA PRO A 172 -3.72 12.91 4.24
C PRO A 172 -3.63 11.39 4.42
N PHE A 173 -2.54 10.77 3.95
CA PHE A 173 -2.29 9.34 4.13
C PHE A 173 -2.22 8.93 5.62
N CYS A 174 -1.77 9.81 6.50
CA CYS A 174 -1.76 9.57 7.94
C CYS A 174 -3.17 9.49 8.56
N LEU A 175 -4.19 10.08 7.92
CA LEU A 175 -5.58 10.06 8.39
C LEU A 175 -6.33 8.80 7.96
N VAL A 176 -5.85 8.11 6.92
CA VAL A 176 -6.47 6.88 6.42
C VAL A 176 -6.64 5.80 7.50
N PRO A 177 -5.63 5.44 8.32
CA PRO A 177 -5.81 4.43 9.36
C PRO A 177 -6.86 4.76 10.43
N PRO A 178 -6.82 5.92 11.14
CA PRO A 178 -7.81 6.19 12.17
C PRO A 178 -9.23 6.27 11.59
N LEU A 179 -9.39 6.82 10.38
CA LEU A 179 -10.69 6.86 9.71
C LEU A 179 -11.20 5.46 9.33
N SER A 180 -10.33 4.59 8.81
CA SER A 180 -10.70 3.24 8.38
C SER A 180 -11.00 2.33 9.57
N ILE A 181 -10.22 2.42 10.65
CA ILE A 181 -10.49 1.68 11.91
C ILE A 181 -11.81 2.15 12.51
N ALA A 182 -12.03 3.47 12.63
CA ALA A 182 -13.26 4.01 13.19
C ALA A 182 -14.49 3.59 12.37
N PHE A 183 -14.37 3.61 11.04
CA PHE A 183 -15.44 3.12 10.16
C PHE A 183 -15.68 1.61 10.30
N GLY A 184 -14.62 0.80 10.41
CA GLY A 184 -14.74 -0.65 10.65
C GLY A 184 -15.42 -0.96 11.99
N MET A 185 -15.05 -0.24 13.05
CA MET A 185 -15.69 -0.36 14.36
C MET A 185 -17.16 0.06 14.32
N TRP A 186 -17.47 1.13 13.58
CA TRP A 186 -18.84 1.61 13.39
C TRP A 186 -19.70 0.62 12.58
N ALA A 187 -19.13 -0.01 11.55
CA ALA A 187 -19.79 -1.03 10.76
C ALA A 187 -20.14 -2.29 11.60
N GLY A 188 -19.43 -2.49 12.71
CA GLY A 188 -19.71 -3.55 13.67
C GLY A 188 -19.30 -4.94 13.16
N GLN A 189 -19.97 -5.97 13.67
CA GLN A 189 -19.68 -7.36 13.31
C GLN A 189 -20.24 -7.68 11.92
N LEU A 190 -19.35 -7.79 10.95
CA LEU A 190 -19.66 -8.27 9.61
C LEU A 190 -19.43 -9.78 9.49
N ALA A 191 -19.96 -10.38 8.42
CA ALA A 191 -19.75 -11.80 8.15
C ALA A 191 -18.24 -12.14 8.04
N PRO A 192 -17.77 -13.30 8.53
CA PRO A 192 -16.36 -13.68 8.47
C PRO A 192 -15.75 -13.62 7.06
N GLY A 193 -16.56 -13.88 6.04
CA GLY A 193 -16.15 -13.75 4.64
C GLY A 193 -15.76 -12.33 4.23
N VAL A 194 -16.35 -11.29 4.83
CA VAL A 194 -15.95 -9.89 4.58
C VAL A 194 -14.56 -9.62 5.14
N HIS A 195 -14.29 -10.05 6.38
CA HIS A 195 -12.97 -9.94 6.97
C HIS A 195 -11.92 -10.69 6.14
N LEU A 196 -12.22 -11.91 5.68
CA LEU A 196 -11.36 -12.67 4.79
C LEU A 196 -11.03 -11.91 3.49
N VAL A 197 -12.04 -11.37 2.80
CA VAL A 197 -11.85 -10.63 1.54
C VAL A 197 -11.01 -9.37 1.77
N LEU A 198 -11.31 -8.58 2.81
CA LEU A 198 -10.57 -7.36 3.12
C LEU A 198 -9.10 -7.66 3.45
N SER A 199 -8.83 -8.64 4.31
CA SER A 199 -7.47 -9.04 4.69
C SER A 199 -6.70 -9.60 3.49
N CYS A 200 -7.32 -10.44 2.65
CA CYS A 200 -6.66 -10.98 1.46
C CYS A 200 -6.35 -9.92 0.42
N PHE A 201 -7.27 -8.97 0.19
CA PHE A 201 -7.03 -7.88 -0.75
C PHE A 201 -5.97 -6.93 -0.21
N ALA A 202 -5.98 -6.63 1.10
CA ALA A 202 -4.91 -5.88 1.74
C ALA A 202 -3.55 -6.57 1.54
N ALA A 203 -3.45 -7.88 1.77
CA ALA A 203 -2.24 -8.66 1.54
C ALA A 203 -1.79 -8.63 0.07
N GLY A 204 -2.71 -8.81 -0.88
CA GLY A 204 -2.42 -8.73 -2.31
C GLY A 204 -1.88 -7.35 -2.74
N THR A 205 -2.51 -6.27 -2.26
CA THR A 205 -2.04 -4.89 -2.51
C THR A 205 -0.66 -4.64 -1.92
N PHE A 206 -0.36 -5.20 -0.75
CA PHE A 206 0.95 -5.07 -0.09
C PHE A 206 2.06 -5.81 -0.84
N LEU A 207 1.78 -7.04 -1.30
CA LEU A 207 2.70 -7.81 -2.14
C LEU A 207 2.97 -7.11 -3.47
N TYR A 208 1.94 -6.50 -4.07
CA TYR A 208 2.11 -5.69 -5.27
C TYR A 208 3.10 -4.55 -5.04
N VAL A 209 2.87 -3.75 -4.00
CA VAL A 209 3.75 -2.62 -3.68
C VAL A 209 5.18 -3.11 -3.39
N GLY A 210 5.33 -4.18 -2.60
CA GLY A 210 6.64 -4.77 -2.30
C GLY A 210 7.41 -5.28 -3.53
N CYS A 211 6.70 -5.72 -4.58
CA CYS A 211 7.32 -6.11 -5.85
C CYS A 211 7.60 -4.90 -6.77
N SER A 212 6.85 -3.81 -6.62
CA SER A 212 6.97 -2.61 -7.46
C SER A 212 8.01 -1.60 -6.97
N GLU A 213 8.34 -1.64 -5.67
CA GLU A 213 9.39 -0.84 -5.03
C GLU A 213 10.76 -1.47 -5.25
#